data_AF-D2RE38-F1
#
_entry.id   AF-D2RE38-F1
#
_cell.length_a   1.000
_cell.length_b   1.000
_cell.length_c   1.000
_cell.angle_alpha   90.00
_cell.angle_beta   90.00
_cell.angle_gamma   90.00
#
_symmetry.space_group_name_H-M   'P 1'
#
loop_
_entity.id
_entity.type
_entity.pdbx_description
1 polymer ?
#
loop_
_entity_poly.entity_id
_entity_poly.type
_entity_poly.pdbx_seq_one_letter_code
_entity_poly.pdbx_strand_id
1 'polypeptide(L)'
;MQLVKNVLKLLILNDLMLNPSVSLELVRIEAGVSNCIQAVLLSRDDLDHLRRMGYSVITYRWLFDPITLSLTNRLSFYICKERTKALDILKRIESLEKDPTSNNVKKMIMLEGKLLGYPKCCTKSFSQKKIGGKSPEKDVILDCIDQGVFVEVLENFPEPNLPEKSYSLFTMNFYPCKLDCKRALNVGRMLVEYNPKYRYKIVLNVLNLLVPVFEVYKSFKHPKTYFGEVVHSFVESLGDLKRKAESIVNEFRKDPVRFEIDYLRRYA
;
A
#
# COMPACT_ATOMS: atom_id res chain seq x y z
N MET A 1 -7.53 31.71 -19.42
CA MET A 1 -8.36 30.62 -18.84
C MET A 1 -8.57 29.42 -19.75
N GLN A 2 -8.74 29.57 -21.07
CA GLN A 2 -8.94 28.44 -22.00
C GLN A 2 -7.71 27.52 -22.11
N LEU A 3 -6.49 28.07 -22.06
CA LEU A 3 -5.24 27.30 -22.14
C LEU A 3 -5.07 26.34 -20.95
N VAL A 4 -5.42 26.78 -19.74
CA VAL A 4 -5.35 25.97 -18.51
C VAL A 4 -6.37 24.81 -18.55
N LYS A 5 -7.57 25.06 -19.09
CA LYS A 5 -8.58 24.01 -19.31
C LYS A 5 -8.15 22.96 -20.33
N ASN A 6 -7.39 23.35 -21.36
CA ASN A 6 -6.89 22.44 -22.38
C ASN A 6 -5.71 21.58 -21.87
N VAL A 7 -4.83 22.14 -21.04
CA VAL A 7 -3.76 21.37 -20.36
C VAL A 7 -4.34 20.38 -19.36
N LEU A 8 -5.37 20.79 -18.58
CA LEU A 8 -6.09 19.87 -17.70
C LEU A 8 -6.76 18.73 -18.47
N LYS A 9 -7.41 19.02 -19.61
CA LYS A 9 -8.02 17.98 -20.47
C LYS A 9 -6.98 17.02 -21.07
N LEU A 10 -5.79 17.49 -21.40
CA LEU A 10 -4.69 16.66 -21.91
C LEU A 10 -4.08 15.76 -20.83
N LEU A 11 -3.97 16.25 -19.60
CA LEU A 11 -3.56 15.43 -18.45
C LEU A 11 -4.61 14.36 -18.11
N ILE A 12 -5.89 14.72 -18.12
CA ILE A 12 -7.01 13.79 -17.91
C ILE A 12 -7.11 12.73 -19.03
N LEU A 13 -6.75 13.07 -20.28
CA LEU A 13 -6.73 12.13 -21.40
C LEU A 13 -5.50 11.19 -21.39
N ASN A 14 -4.37 11.61 -20.81
CA ASN A 14 -3.22 10.72 -20.63
C ASN A 14 -3.45 9.69 -19.51
N ASP A 15 -4.17 10.06 -18.46
CA ASP A 15 -4.54 9.14 -17.37
C ASP A 15 -5.48 8.00 -17.82
N LEU A 16 -6.20 8.16 -18.93
CA LEU A 16 -7.14 7.15 -19.46
C LEU A 16 -6.47 5.91 -20.07
N MET A 17 -5.15 5.92 -20.27
CA MET A 17 -4.40 4.81 -20.88
C MET A 17 -3.63 3.96 -19.88
N LEU A 18 -3.36 4.48 -18.68
CA LEU A 18 -2.62 3.75 -17.65
C LEU A 18 -3.57 2.87 -16.82
N ASN A 19 -3.03 1.78 -16.31
CA ASN A 19 -3.64 1.04 -15.22
C ASN A 19 -4.01 2.03 -14.07
N PRO A 20 -5.28 2.07 -13.61
CA PRO A 20 -5.73 3.06 -12.64
C PRO A 20 -5.01 2.95 -11.29
N SER A 21 -4.51 1.76 -10.93
CA SER A 21 -3.65 1.56 -9.77
C SER A 21 -2.32 2.32 -9.91
N VAL A 22 -1.71 2.22 -11.11
CA VAL A 22 -0.46 2.92 -11.42
C VAL A 22 -0.69 4.43 -11.45
N SER A 23 -1.75 4.90 -12.09
CA SER A 23 -2.08 6.33 -12.15
C SER A 23 -2.24 6.93 -10.75
N LEU A 24 -2.95 6.25 -9.84
CA LEU A 24 -3.09 6.72 -8.46
C LEU A 24 -1.78 6.64 -7.68
N GLU A 25 -0.93 5.64 -7.89
CA GLU A 25 0.38 5.61 -7.24
C GLU A 25 1.28 6.75 -7.73
N LEU A 26 1.22 7.14 -9.01
CA LEU A 26 2.02 8.24 -9.58
C LEU A 26 1.77 9.57 -8.87
N VAL A 27 0.58 9.77 -8.29
CA VAL A 27 0.26 10.92 -7.41
C VAL A 27 1.33 11.14 -6.34
N ARG A 28 1.94 10.08 -5.81
CA ARG A 28 3.01 10.19 -4.80
C ARG A 28 4.27 10.84 -5.35
N ILE A 29 4.59 10.61 -6.63
CA ILE A 29 5.72 11.26 -7.29
C ILE A 29 5.38 12.71 -7.62
N GLU A 30 4.17 12.93 -8.13
CA GLU A 30 3.71 14.26 -8.55
C GLU A 30 3.55 15.23 -7.37
N ALA A 31 3.02 14.74 -6.24
CA ALA A 31 2.92 15.49 -4.99
C ALA A 31 4.26 15.64 -4.25
N GLY A 32 5.37 15.14 -4.81
CA GLY A 32 6.70 15.26 -4.23
C GLY A 32 6.95 14.41 -2.98
N VAL A 33 6.09 13.43 -2.69
CA VAL A 33 6.27 12.49 -1.56
C VAL A 33 7.40 11.51 -1.83
N SER A 34 7.51 11.04 -3.07
CA SER A 34 8.47 10.01 -3.45
C SER A 34 9.17 10.33 -4.77
N ASN A 35 10.34 9.75 -4.97
CA ASN A 35 10.97 9.70 -6.29
C ASN A 35 10.49 8.50 -7.12
N CYS A 36 10.06 7.43 -6.43
CA CYS A 36 9.66 6.18 -7.06
C CYS A 36 8.40 5.59 -6.44
N ILE A 37 7.65 4.86 -7.22
CA ILE A 37 6.57 3.99 -6.76
C ILE A 37 6.88 2.55 -7.16
N GLN A 38 6.25 1.60 -6.50
CA GLN A 38 6.30 0.20 -6.88
C GLN A 38 4.96 -0.17 -7.52
N ALA A 39 5.00 -0.63 -8.76
CA ALA A 39 3.80 -1.08 -9.47
C ALA A 39 3.61 -2.58 -9.25
N VAL A 40 2.36 -2.98 -8.99
CA VAL A 40 1.98 -4.40 -8.82
C VAL A 40 1.87 -5.10 -10.18
N LEU A 41 1.32 -4.40 -11.18
CA LEU A 41 1.14 -4.91 -12.52
C LEU A 41 1.43 -3.81 -13.55
N LEU A 42 2.17 -4.16 -14.59
CA LEU A 42 2.42 -3.29 -15.75
C LEU A 42 2.16 -4.08 -17.03
N SER A 43 1.26 -3.57 -17.86
CA SER A 43 1.10 -4.01 -19.24
C SER A 43 2.21 -3.40 -20.12
N ARG A 44 2.35 -3.91 -21.34
CA ARG A 44 3.26 -3.31 -22.32
C ARG A 44 2.88 -1.86 -22.66
N ASP A 45 1.58 -1.60 -22.75
CA ASP A 45 1.06 -0.27 -23.05
C ASP A 45 1.36 0.72 -21.92
N ASP A 46 1.28 0.26 -20.66
CA ASP A 46 1.70 1.06 -19.50
C ASP A 46 3.17 1.47 -19.61
N LEU A 47 4.06 0.54 -19.99
CA LEU A 47 5.50 0.83 -20.11
C LEU A 47 5.78 1.92 -21.16
N ASP A 48 5.13 1.83 -22.32
CA ASP A 48 5.33 2.79 -23.41
C ASP A 48 4.71 4.16 -23.08
N HIS A 49 3.60 4.17 -22.34
CA HIS A 49 3.01 5.41 -21.83
C HIS A 49 3.88 6.08 -20.76
N LEU A 50 4.34 5.32 -19.76
CA LEU A 50 5.22 5.81 -18.69
C LEU A 50 6.52 6.42 -19.23
N ARG A 51 7.11 5.79 -20.24
CA ARG A 51 8.31 6.33 -20.92
C ARG A 51 8.04 7.66 -21.61
N ARG A 52 6.89 7.81 -22.27
CA ARG A 52 6.47 9.08 -22.89
C ARG A 52 6.22 10.18 -21.88
N MET A 53 5.76 9.83 -20.68
CA MET A 53 5.63 10.75 -19.54
C MET A 53 6.98 11.12 -18.89
N GLY A 54 8.09 10.54 -19.35
CA GLY A 54 9.43 10.80 -18.81
C GLY A 54 9.79 9.97 -17.57
N TYR A 55 9.00 8.95 -17.24
CA TYR A 55 9.34 8.03 -16.15
C TYR A 55 10.29 6.93 -16.61
N SER A 56 11.20 6.55 -15.72
CA SER A 56 12.02 5.36 -15.86
C SER A 56 11.37 4.18 -15.18
N VAL A 57 11.14 3.10 -15.91
CA VAL A 57 10.74 1.81 -15.33
C VAL A 57 11.98 0.95 -15.10
N ILE A 58 12.16 0.48 -13.87
CA ILE A 58 13.27 -0.36 -13.44
C ILE A 58 12.70 -1.67 -12.92
N THR A 59 13.08 -2.77 -13.57
CA THR A 59 12.80 -4.12 -13.06
C THR A 59 13.92 -4.52 -12.12
N TYR A 60 13.57 -4.93 -10.91
CA TYR A 60 14.49 -5.43 -9.90
C TYR A 60 14.12 -6.87 -9.53
N ARG A 61 15.09 -7.77 -9.54
CA ARG A 61 14.93 -9.15 -9.09
C ARG A 61 15.49 -9.27 -7.69
N TRP A 62 14.63 -9.63 -6.74
CA TRP A 62 15.05 -9.95 -5.40
C TRP A 62 15.63 -11.37 -5.36
N LEU A 63 16.77 -11.53 -4.71
CA LEU A 63 17.36 -12.81 -4.32
C LEU A 63 16.98 -13.17 -2.88
N PHE A 64 16.78 -12.16 -2.04
CA PHE A 64 16.27 -12.29 -0.68
C PHE A 64 15.12 -11.32 -0.45
N ASP A 65 14.00 -11.81 0.09
CA ASP A 65 12.86 -10.97 0.43
C ASP A 65 12.98 -10.47 1.88
N PRO A 66 13.20 -9.16 2.10
CA PRO A 66 13.34 -8.61 3.45
C PRO A 66 12.02 -8.60 4.26
N ILE A 67 10.88 -8.87 3.62
CA ILE A 67 9.54 -8.86 4.23
C ILE A 67 9.20 -10.25 4.78
N THR A 68 9.51 -11.31 4.03
CA THR A 68 9.28 -12.72 4.41
C THR A 68 10.50 -13.38 5.04
N LEU A 69 11.67 -12.71 4.98
CA LEU A 69 12.96 -13.21 5.50
C LEU A 69 13.41 -14.52 4.84
N SER A 70 13.17 -14.66 3.54
CA SER A 70 13.45 -15.89 2.79
C SER A 70 14.09 -15.61 1.44
N LEU A 71 14.83 -16.59 0.92
CA LEU A 71 15.27 -16.56 -0.48
C LEU A 71 14.06 -16.48 -1.41
N THR A 72 14.20 -15.77 -2.52
CA THR A 72 13.11 -15.53 -3.47
C THR A 72 13.65 -15.33 -4.89
N ASN A 73 12.74 -15.30 -5.86
CA ASN A 73 12.99 -14.84 -7.23
C ASN A 73 11.96 -13.79 -7.66
N ARG A 74 11.35 -13.10 -6.68
CA ARG A 74 10.30 -12.10 -6.91
C ARG A 74 10.84 -10.96 -7.79
N LEU A 75 10.06 -10.58 -8.78
CA LEU A 75 10.29 -9.36 -9.56
C LEU A 75 9.52 -8.20 -8.94
N SER A 76 10.13 -7.02 -8.94
CA SER A 76 9.49 -5.76 -8.59
C SER A 76 9.71 -4.75 -9.71
N PHE A 77 8.67 -3.97 -10.00
CA PHE A 77 8.71 -2.92 -10.99
C PHE A 77 8.67 -1.57 -10.30
N TYR A 78 9.74 -0.81 -10.40
CA TYR A 78 9.84 0.55 -9.87
C TYR A 78 9.64 1.55 -10.99
N ILE A 79 8.72 2.50 -10.79
CA ILE A 79 8.51 3.63 -11.70
C ILE A 79 9.11 4.85 -11.01
N CYS A 80 10.09 5.48 -11.64
CA CYS A 80 10.92 6.50 -11.01
C CYS A 80 11.07 7.74 -11.88
N LYS A 81 11.08 8.91 -11.25
CA LYS A 81 11.41 10.18 -11.92
C LYS A 81 12.93 10.32 -12.10
N GLU A 82 13.71 10.15 -11.03
CA GLU A 82 15.17 10.19 -11.07
C GLU A 82 15.76 8.76 -11.14
N ARG A 83 16.13 8.30 -12.35
CA ARG A 83 16.67 6.95 -12.58
C ARG A 83 17.96 6.66 -11.80
N THR A 84 18.95 7.56 -11.89
CA THR A 84 20.29 7.33 -11.31
C THR A 84 20.20 7.13 -9.80
N LYS A 85 19.48 8.01 -9.11
CA LYS A 85 19.24 7.95 -7.66
C LYS A 85 18.54 6.65 -7.24
N ALA A 86 17.59 6.17 -8.05
CA ALA A 86 16.92 4.91 -7.82
C ALA A 86 17.88 3.71 -7.95
N LEU A 87 18.66 3.68 -9.04
CA LEU A 87 19.65 2.63 -9.28
C LEU A 87 20.73 2.58 -8.20
N ASP A 88 21.17 3.73 -7.68
CA ASP A 88 22.16 3.78 -6.59
C ASP A 88 21.62 3.16 -5.30
N ILE A 89 20.33 3.37 -5.00
CA ILE A 89 19.69 2.72 -3.86
C ILE A 89 19.56 1.20 -4.10
N LEU A 90 19.10 0.79 -5.29
CA LEU A 90 18.92 -0.62 -5.62
C LEU A 90 20.24 -1.40 -5.63
N LYS A 91 21.34 -0.84 -6.15
CA LYS A 91 22.69 -1.45 -6.07
C LYS A 91 23.15 -1.66 -4.63
N ARG A 92 22.81 -0.74 -3.73
CA ARG A 92 23.11 -0.90 -2.30
C ARG A 92 22.29 -2.01 -1.67
N ILE A 93 21.02 -2.16 -2.07
CA ILE A 93 20.17 -3.28 -1.64
C ILE A 93 20.77 -4.59 -2.15
N GLU A 94 21.11 -4.68 -3.44
CA GLU A 94 21.72 -5.86 -4.07
C GLU A 94 22.99 -6.32 -3.35
N SER A 95 23.84 -5.37 -2.93
CA SER A 95 25.05 -5.70 -2.15
C SER A 95 24.73 -6.28 -0.77
N LEU A 96 23.62 -5.89 -0.14
CA LEU A 96 23.20 -6.37 1.18
C LEU A 96 22.51 -7.75 1.09
N GLU A 97 21.87 -8.06 -0.04
CA GLU A 97 21.21 -9.36 -0.28
C GLU A 97 22.18 -10.54 -0.33
N LYS A 98 23.45 -10.29 -0.67
CA LYS A 98 24.50 -11.33 -0.69
C LYS A 98 24.78 -11.93 0.68
N ASP A 99 24.52 -11.19 1.75
CA ASP A 99 24.69 -11.62 3.14
C ASP A 99 23.54 -11.04 4.00
N PRO A 100 22.37 -11.69 4.03
CA PRO A 100 21.15 -11.13 4.63
C PRO A 100 21.12 -11.27 6.16
N THR A 101 22.14 -10.76 6.85
CA THR A 101 22.13 -10.63 8.32
C THR A 101 20.97 -9.73 8.79
N SER A 102 20.54 -9.87 10.04
CA SER A 102 19.48 -9.03 10.63
C SER A 102 19.73 -7.52 10.45
N ASN A 103 20.99 -7.09 10.51
CA ASN A 103 21.37 -5.69 10.28
C ASN A 103 21.27 -5.29 8.80
N ASN A 104 21.68 -6.19 7.89
CA ASN A 104 21.58 -5.94 6.45
C ASN A 104 20.13 -5.92 5.99
N VAL A 105 19.29 -6.83 6.47
CA VAL A 105 17.84 -6.82 6.22
C VAL A 105 17.20 -5.52 6.70
N LYS A 106 17.53 -5.07 7.91
CA LYS A 106 17.08 -3.76 8.41
C LYS A 106 17.47 -2.61 7.47
N LYS A 107 18.71 -2.61 6.97
CA LYS A 107 19.19 -1.59 6.01
C LYS A 107 18.45 -1.69 4.66
N MET A 108 18.17 -2.88 4.16
CA MET A 108 17.41 -3.10 2.92
C MET A 108 16.01 -2.48 3.02
N ILE A 109 15.27 -2.80 4.09
CA ILE A 109 13.94 -2.23 4.38
C ILE A 109 14.00 -0.69 4.44
N MET A 110 15.01 -0.14 5.12
CA MET A 110 15.17 1.31 5.24
C MET A 110 15.50 1.99 3.91
N LEU A 111 16.28 1.32 3.05
CA LEU A 111 16.64 1.81 1.72
C LEU A 111 15.45 1.78 0.76
N GLU A 112 14.71 0.67 0.71
CA GLU A 112 13.48 0.57 -0.09
C GLU A 112 12.42 1.56 0.40
N GLY A 113 12.24 1.66 1.72
CA GLY A 113 11.35 2.64 2.33
C GLY A 113 11.71 4.09 1.96
N LYS A 114 13.01 4.41 1.88
CA LYS A 114 13.50 5.71 1.39
C LYS A 114 13.23 5.90 -0.10
N LEU A 115 13.46 4.86 -0.92
CA LEU A 115 13.21 4.88 -2.36
C LEU A 115 11.76 5.22 -2.67
N LEU A 116 10.85 4.65 -1.89
CA LEU A 116 9.40 4.82 -2.01
C LEU A 116 8.85 6.01 -1.21
N GLY A 117 9.70 6.84 -0.59
CA GLY A 117 9.25 8.07 0.08
C GLY A 117 8.42 7.85 1.35
N TYR A 118 8.55 6.70 2.02
CA TYR A 118 7.83 6.44 3.26
C TYR A 118 8.46 7.18 4.46
N PRO A 119 7.65 7.57 5.47
CA PRO A 119 8.18 8.23 6.67
C PRO A 119 9.23 7.37 7.37
N LYS A 120 10.40 7.97 7.65
CA LYS A 120 11.53 7.28 8.32
C LYS A 120 11.15 6.59 9.63
N CYS A 121 10.15 7.11 10.35
CA CYS A 121 9.66 6.50 11.58
C CYS A 121 8.91 5.19 11.33
N CYS A 122 8.09 5.12 10.26
CA CYS A 122 7.34 3.93 9.88
C CYS A 122 8.29 2.83 9.42
N THR A 123 9.21 3.14 8.50
CA THR A 123 10.18 2.17 7.99
C THR A 123 11.12 1.66 9.08
N LYS A 124 11.55 2.53 10.00
CA LYS A 124 12.36 2.14 11.17
C LYS A 124 11.58 1.21 12.09
N SER A 125 10.35 1.57 12.45
CA SER A 125 9.49 0.75 13.33
C SER A 125 9.23 -0.63 12.70
N PHE A 126 8.84 -0.66 11.43
CA PHE A 126 8.63 -1.89 10.67
C PHE A 126 9.86 -2.79 10.67
N SER A 127 11.02 -2.23 10.33
CA SER A 127 12.28 -2.99 10.28
C SER A 127 12.64 -3.61 11.64
N GLN A 128 12.43 -2.88 12.74
CA GLN A 128 12.71 -3.37 14.09
C GLN A 128 11.75 -4.49 14.50
N LYS A 129 10.45 -4.32 14.21
CA LYS A 129 9.43 -5.32 14.51
C LYS A 129 9.65 -6.61 13.71
N LYS A 130 9.91 -6.51 12.40
CA LYS A 130 10.17 -7.67 11.54
C LYS A 130 11.37 -8.49 11.98
N ILE A 131 12.51 -7.84 12.24
CA ILE A 131 13.72 -8.51 12.74
C ILE A 131 13.50 -9.11 14.13
N GLY A 132 12.69 -8.46 14.97
CA GLY A 132 12.32 -8.97 16.29
C GLY A 132 11.24 -10.07 16.28
N GLY A 133 10.86 -10.61 15.12
CA GLY A 133 9.84 -11.66 15.00
C GLY A 133 8.41 -11.20 15.30
N LYS A 134 8.16 -9.88 15.36
CA LYS A 134 6.82 -9.29 15.54
C LYS A 134 6.16 -9.06 14.19
N SER A 135 4.83 -9.01 14.17
CA SER A 135 4.06 -8.69 12.96
C SER A 135 3.54 -7.24 13.01
N PRO A 136 4.13 -6.30 12.26
CA PRO A 136 3.62 -4.93 12.13
C PRO A 136 2.17 -4.89 11.64
N GLU A 137 1.78 -5.83 10.78
CA GLU A 137 0.42 -5.95 10.25
C GLU A 137 -0.60 -6.21 11.37
N LYS A 138 -0.30 -7.13 12.31
CA LYS A 138 -1.18 -7.42 13.44
C LYS A 138 -1.43 -6.18 14.29
N ASP A 139 -0.37 -5.40 14.55
CA ASP A 139 -0.51 -4.17 15.33
C ASP A 139 -1.44 -3.16 14.63
N VAL A 140 -1.33 -3.01 13.31
CA VAL A 140 -2.20 -2.10 12.54
C VAL A 140 -3.63 -2.62 12.45
N ILE A 141 -3.83 -3.94 12.33
CA ILE A 141 -5.17 -4.54 12.39
C ILE A 141 -5.83 -4.22 13.72
N LEU A 142 -5.11 -4.39 14.84
CA LEU A 142 -5.62 -4.06 16.17
C LEU A 142 -5.96 -2.57 16.27
N ASP A 143 -5.09 -1.68 15.78
CA ASP A 143 -5.37 -0.23 15.74
C ASP A 143 -6.63 0.08 14.92
N CYS A 144 -6.83 -0.58 13.77
CA CYS A 144 -8.00 -0.39 12.91
C CYS A 144 -9.30 -0.88 13.57
N ILE A 145 -9.25 -1.96 14.35
CA ILE A 145 -10.38 -2.46 15.14
C ILE A 145 -10.71 -1.47 16.26
N ASP A 146 -9.71 -1.13 17.07
CA ASP A 146 -9.86 -0.23 18.23
C ASP A 146 -10.42 1.14 17.84
N GLN A 147 -10.02 1.64 16.67
CA GLN A 147 -10.38 2.97 16.21
C GLN A 147 -11.56 2.98 15.23
N GLY A 148 -12.27 1.87 15.06
CA GLY A 148 -13.50 1.79 14.26
C GLY A 148 -13.31 1.89 12.74
N VAL A 149 -12.07 1.93 12.24
CA VAL A 149 -11.78 2.18 10.82
C VAL A 149 -12.41 1.13 9.91
N PHE A 150 -12.40 -0.13 10.32
CA PHE A 150 -13.02 -1.18 9.52
C PHE A 150 -14.54 -1.01 9.41
N VAL A 151 -15.21 -0.67 10.51
CA VAL A 151 -16.67 -0.48 10.53
C VAL A 151 -17.05 0.68 9.62
N GLU A 152 -16.39 1.83 9.79
CA GLU A 152 -16.67 3.02 8.98
C GLU A 152 -16.47 2.76 7.48
N VAL A 153 -15.37 2.08 7.11
CA VAL A 153 -15.14 1.72 5.69
C VAL A 153 -16.20 0.75 5.18
N LEU A 154 -16.59 -0.25 5.97
CA LEU A 154 -17.61 -1.23 5.57
C LEU A 154 -18.99 -0.61 5.41
N GLU A 155 -19.39 0.31 6.29
CA GLU A 155 -20.66 1.02 6.21
C GLU A 155 -20.74 1.88 4.94
N ASN A 156 -19.66 2.62 4.65
CA ASN A 156 -19.62 3.57 3.55
C ASN A 156 -19.22 2.94 2.20
N PHE A 157 -18.68 1.72 2.16
CA PHE A 157 -18.25 1.07 0.91
C PHE A 157 -19.40 0.99 -0.12
N PRO A 158 -19.16 1.38 -1.41
CA PRO A 158 -17.86 1.64 -2.04
C PRO A 158 -17.32 3.07 -1.91
N GLU A 159 -18.07 3.98 -1.28
CA GLU A 159 -17.72 5.38 -1.17
C GLU A 159 -16.57 5.62 -0.18
N PRO A 160 -15.70 6.60 -0.45
CA PRO A 160 -14.48 6.80 0.32
C PRO A 160 -14.66 7.85 1.42
N ASN A 161 -15.78 7.81 2.14
CA ASN A 161 -15.94 8.61 3.36
C ASN A 161 -15.09 7.98 4.47
N LEU A 162 -13.78 8.26 4.39
CA LEU A 162 -12.77 7.65 5.23
C LEU A 162 -12.59 8.42 6.53
N PRO A 163 -12.44 7.73 7.67
CA PRO A 163 -11.95 8.39 8.88
C PRO A 163 -10.56 8.98 8.60
N GLU A 164 -10.30 10.16 9.16
CA GLU A 164 -9.04 10.88 8.97
C GLU A 164 -7.81 9.99 9.30
N LYS A 165 -7.96 9.10 10.29
CA LYS A 165 -6.91 8.19 10.74
C LYS A 165 -6.49 7.17 9.66
N SER A 166 -7.39 6.81 8.75
CA SER A 166 -7.11 5.92 7.62
C SER A 166 -6.08 6.50 6.68
N TYR A 167 -5.87 7.83 6.66
CA TYR A 167 -4.89 8.43 5.76
C TYR A 167 -3.46 7.98 6.05
N SER A 168 -3.16 7.52 7.26
CA SER A 168 -1.86 6.91 7.55
C SER A 168 -1.61 5.62 6.76
N LEU A 169 -2.66 4.95 6.31
CA LEU A 169 -2.61 3.68 5.58
C LEU A 169 -2.16 3.84 4.12
N PHE A 170 -1.77 5.01 3.63
CA PHE A 170 -0.98 5.06 2.40
C PHE A 170 0.37 4.30 2.55
N THR A 171 0.82 4.08 3.79
CA THR A 171 2.10 3.40 4.08
C THR A 171 2.05 1.86 4.04
N MET A 172 1.04 1.23 3.43
CA MET A 172 0.80 -0.22 3.56
C MET A 172 2.00 -1.15 3.26
N ASN A 173 2.94 -0.76 2.40
CA ASN A 173 4.14 -1.58 2.15
C ASN A 173 5.03 -1.75 3.39
N PHE A 174 4.98 -0.80 4.33
CA PHE A 174 5.76 -0.84 5.58
C PHE A 174 4.90 -0.62 6.83
N TYR A 175 3.58 -0.48 6.68
CA TYR A 175 2.64 -0.11 7.75
C TYR A 175 2.97 1.22 8.45
N PRO A 176 1.97 1.97 8.93
CA PRO A 176 2.27 3.08 9.82
C PRO A 176 2.84 2.53 11.14
N CYS A 177 3.68 3.31 11.84
CA CYS A 177 4.19 2.85 13.14
C CYS A 177 3.08 2.65 14.19
N LYS A 178 1.99 3.39 14.01
CA LYS A 178 0.68 3.35 14.67
C LYS A 178 -0.30 4.13 13.79
N LEU A 179 -1.59 3.82 13.83
CA LEU A 179 -2.57 4.42 12.91
C LEU A 179 -2.68 5.95 13.04
N ASP A 180 -2.43 6.52 14.22
CA ASP A 180 -2.41 7.97 14.48
C ASP A 180 -1.00 8.60 14.28
N CYS A 181 -0.13 7.96 13.49
CA CYS A 181 1.20 8.50 13.19
C CYS A 181 1.11 9.85 12.47
N LYS A 182 1.38 10.96 13.18
CA LYS A 182 1.32 12.33 12.65
C LYS A 182 2.03 12.51 11.30
N ARG A 183 3.22 11.94 11.13
CA ARG A 183 3.96 12.05 9.86
C ARG A 183 3.27 11.30 8.72
N ALA A 184 2.72 10.12 9.00
CA ALA A 184 1.99 9.37 7.99
C ALA A 184 0.66 10.06 7.66
N LEU A 185 -0.07 10.54 8.66
CA LEU A 185 -1.32 11.30 8.46
C LEU A 185 -1.09 12.54 7.61
N ASN A 186 -0.06 13.34 7.91
CA ASN A 186 0.25 14.55 7.15
C ASN A 186 0.52 14.23 5.67
N VAL A 187 1.29 13.18 5.39
CA VAL A 187 1.56 12.77 4.01
C VAL A 187 0.30 12.23 3.33
N GLY A 188 -0.48 11.39 4.02
CA GLY A 188 -1.74 10.86 3.49
C GLY A 188 -2.75 11.96 3.16
N ARG A 189 -2.90 12.96 4.03
CA ARG A 189 -3.72 14.16 3.76
C ARG A 189 -3.24 14.90 2.54
N MET A 190 -1.94 15.19 2.46
CA MET A 190 -1.36 15.89 1.32
C MET A 190 -1.62 15.16 0.00
N LEU A 191 -1.58 13.82 -0.01
CA LEU A 191 -1.89 13.02 -1.20
C LEU A 191 -3.37 13.14 -1.60
N VAL A 192 -4.29 13.10 -0.63
CA VAL A 192 -5.73 13.26 -0.87
C VAL A 192 -6.09 14.70 -1.27
N GLU A 193 -5.42 15.70 -0.69
CA GLU A 193 -5.56 17.11 -1.07
C GLU A 193 -5.05 17.36 -2.49
N TYR A 194 -3.92 16.74 -2.86
CA TYR A 194 -3.36 16.85 -4.21
C TYR A 194 -4.26 16.14 -5.24
N ASN A 195 -4.70 14.92 -4.95
CA ASN A 195 -5.65 14.19 -5.77
C ASN A 195 -6.72 13.52 -4.89
N PRO A 196 -7.96 14.06 -4.86
CA PRO A 196 -9.03 13.51 -4.05
C PRO A 196 -9.33 12.05 -4.34
N LYS A 197 -9.04 11.53 -5.54
CA LYS A 197 -9.23 10.11 -5.88
C LYS A 197 -8.26 9.18 -5.14
N TYR A 198 -7.18 9.69 -4.55
CA TYR A 198 -6.23 8.87 -3.78
C TYR A 198 -6.88 8.20 -2.55
N ARG A 199 -8.00 8.74 -2.07
CA ARG A 199 -8.85 8.10 -1.04
C ARG A 199 -9.29 6.68 -1.41
N TYR A 200 -9.55 6.39 -2.68
CA TYR A 200 -9.94 5.05 -3.14
C TYR A 200 -8.79 4.03 -2.96
N LYS A 201 -7.53 4.48 -3.12
CA LYS A 201 -6.37 3.64 -2.82
C LYS A 201 -6.26 3.33 -1.32
N ILE A 202 -6.61 4.30 -0.47
CA ILE A 202 -6.62 4.11 0.98
C ILE A 202 -7.75 3.14 1.40
N VAL A 203 -8.92 3.19 0.75
CA VAL A 203 -9.98 2.18 0.96
C VAL A 203 -9.44 0.78 0.64
N LEU A 204 -8.81 0.59 -0.52
CA LEU A 204 -8.23 -0.72 -0.90
C LEU A 204 -7.19 -1.21 0.11
N ASN A 205 -6.39 -0.31 0.66
CA ASN A 205 -5.43 -0.63 1.72
C ASN A 205 -6.11 -1.11 3.01
N VAL A 206 -7.26 -0.52 3.39
CA VAL A 206 -8.08 -1.01 4.51
C VAL A 206 -8.69 -2.38 4.20
N LEU A 207 -9.22 -2.57 2.98
CA LEU A 207 -9.79 -3.86 2.58
C LEU A 207 -8.74 -4.97 2.58
N ASN A 208 -7.51 -4.67 2.16
CA ASN A 208 -6.41 -5.62 2.21
C ASN A 208 -6.10 -6.07 3.66
N LEU A 209 -6.26 -5.19 4.66
CA LEU A 209 -6.13 -5.54 6.08
C LEU A 209 -7.31 -6.37 6.61
N LEU A 210 -8.49 -6.27 6.01
CA LEU A 210 -9.64 -7.10 6.38
C LEU A 210 -9.49 -8.56 5.95
N VAL A 211 -8.69 -8.84 4.91
CA VAL A 211 -8.45 -10.21 4.43
C VAL A 211 -7.90 -11.11 5.56
N PRO A 212 -6.74 -10.80 6.20
CA PRO A 212 -6.21 -11.64 7.27
C PRO A 212 -7.12 -11.69 8.52
N VAL A 213 -7.93 -10.65 8.77
CA VAL A 213 -8.94 -10.65 9.85
C VAL A 213 -9.95 -11.78 9.64
N PHE A 214 -10.54 -11.85 8.44
CA PHE A 214 -11.53 -12.88 8.12
C PHE A 214 -10.91 -14.27 7.93
N GLU A 215 -9.65 -14.36 7.50
CA GLU A 215 -8.94 -15.64 7.45
C GLU A 215 -8.73 -16.21 8.85
N VAL A 216 -8.24 -15.40 9.79
CA VAL A 216 -8.05 -15.81 11.18
C VAL A 216 -9.39 -16.22 11.80
N TYR A 217 -10.44 -15.41 11.61
CA TYR A 217 -11.77 -15.72 12.10
C TYR A 217 -12.29 -17.09 11.62
N LYS A 218 -12.09 -17.41 10.33
CA LYS A 218 -12.54 -18.68 9.73
C LYS A 218 -11.67 -19.87 10.14
N SER A 219 -10.37 -19.65 10.33
CA SER A 219 -9.41 -20.72 10.62
C SER A 219 -9.44 -21.18 12.08
N PHE A 220 -9.86 -20.34 13.04
CA PHE A 220 -9.70 -20.62 14.46
C PHE A 220 -11.02 -20.57 15.25
N LYS A 221 -11.82 -21.65 15.23
CA LYS A 221 -13.08 -21.69 16.02
C LYS A 221 -12.93 -21.32 17.51
N HIS A 222 -11.78 -21.60 18.10
CA HIS A 222 -11.44 -21.24 19.49
C HIS A 222 -10.09 -20.51 19.51
N PRO A 223 -10.06 -19.17 19.47
CA PRO A 223 -8.81 -18.42 19.50
C PRO A 223 -8.09 -18.63 20.84
N LYS A 224 -6.77 -18.82 20.80
CA LYS A 224 -5.90 -19.01 21.99
C LYS A 224 -4.93 -17.85 22.22
N THR A 225 -5.05 -16.80 21.43
CA THR A 225 -4.15 -15.65 21.47
C THR A 225 -4.98 -14.40 21.56
N TYR A 226 -4.48 -13.39 22.27
CA TYR A 226 -5.12 -12.08 22.38
C TYR A 226 -5.53 -11.53 21.00
N PHE A 227 -4.65 -11.58 20.00
CA PHE A 227 -4.96 -11.14 18.65
C PHE A 227 -6.16 -11.89 18.04
N GLY A 228 -6.19 -13.22 18.18
CA GLY A 228 -7.31 -14.03 17.71
C GLY A 228 -8.61 -13.73 18.45
N GLU A 229 -8.56 -13.53 19.76
CA GLU A 229 -9.73 -13.16 20.57
C GLU A 229 -10.32 -11.82 20.13
N VAL A 230 -9.47 -10.80 19.92
CA VAL A 230 -9.90 -9.48 19.43
C VAL A 230 -10.50 -9.59 18.03
N VAL A 231 -9.86 -10.33 17.11
CA VAL A 231 -10.38 -10.56 15.75
C VAL A 231 -11.74 -11.25 15.78
N HIS A 232 -11.89 -12.30 16.59
CA HIS A 232 -13.18 -13.00 16.72
C HIS A 232 -14.26 -12.09 17.29
N SER A 233 -13.96 -11.39 18.37
CA SER A 233 -14.89 -10.44 18.98
C SER A 233 -15.32 -9.36 17.98
N PHE A 234 -14.38 -8.83 17.20
CA PHE A 234 -14.65 -7.85 16.15
C PHE A 234 -15.55 -8.42 15.05
N VAL A 235 -15.22 -9.58 14.48
CA VAL A 235 -16.02 -10.13 13.37
C VAL A 235 -17.44 -10.51 13.82
N GLU A 236 -17.62 -10.98 15.06
CA GLU A 236 -18.95 -11.22 15.61
C GLU A 236 -19.72 -9.93 15.92
N SER A 237 -19.03 -8.85 16.32
CA SER A 237 -19.68 -7.56 16.59
C SER A 237 -20.17 -6.84 15.34
N LEU A 238 -19.72 -7.24 14.14
CA LEU A 238 -20.16 -6.64 12.88
C LEU A 238 -21.66 -6.84 12.58
N GLY A 239 -22.34 -7.81 13.21
CA GLY A 239 -23.77 -8.06 12.97
C GLY A 239 -24.11 -8.19 11.48
N ASP A 240 -25.01 -7.35 10.98
CA ASP A 240 -25.43 -7.35 9.57
C ASP A 240 -24.30 -6.99 8.58
N LEU A 241 -23.30 -6.21 9.01
CA LEU A 241 -22.14 -5.85 8.17
C LEU A 241 -21.24 -7.05 7.88
N LYS A 242 -21.30 -8.11 8.70
CA LYS A 242 -20.47 -9.31 8.56
C LYS A 242 -20.62 -9.93 7.17
N ARG A 243 -21.85 -10.09 6.68
CA ARG A 243 -22.12 -10.68 5.35
C ARG A 243 -21.56 -9.82 4.22
N LYS A 244 -21.69 -8.49 4.33
CA LYS A 244 -21.13 -7.53 3.37
C LYS A 244 -19.60 -7.64 3.35
N ALA A 245 -18.97 -7.63 4.52
CA ALA A 245 -17.53 -7.77 4.68
C ALA A 245 -17.01 -9.11 4.12
N GLU A 246 -17.68 -10.21 4.41
CA GLU A 246 -17.34 -11.53 3.86
C GLU A 246 -17.39 -11.55 2.32
N SER A 247 -18.41 -10.93 1.72
CA SER A 247 -18.51 -10.84 0.25
C SER A 247 -17.33 -10.08 -0.33
N ILE A 248 -17.03 -8.89 0.20
CA ILE A 248 -15.93 -8.04 -0.26
C ILE A 248 -14.59 -8.77 -0.11
N VAL A 249 -14.32 -9.35 1.06
CA VAL A 249 -13.07 -10.09 1.31
C VAL A 249 -12.95 -11.30 0.40
N ASN A 250 -14.02 -12.06 0.19
CA ASN A 250 -14.00 -13.21 -0.69
C ASN A 250 -13.74 -12.81 -2.16
N GLU A 251 -14.27 -11.69 -2.62
CA GLU A 251 -13.98 -11.15 -3.95
C GLU A 251 -12.53 -10.67 -4.05
N PHE A 252 -12.07 -9.86 -3.10
CA PHE A 252 -10.70 -9.37 -3.05
C PHE A 252 -9.68 -10.53 -3.06
N ARG A 253 -9.92 -11.58 -2.25
CA ARG A 253 -9.01 -12.73 -2.14
C ARG A 253 -8.89 -13.55 -3.43
N LYS A 254 -9.95 -13.63 -4.25
CA LYS A 254 -9.94 -14.43 -5.49
C LYS A 254 -8.93 -13.87 -6.49
N ASP A 255 -8.90 -12.55 -6.65
CA ASP A 255 -7.98 -11.86 -7.54
C ASP A 255 -7.79 -10.41 -7.07
N PRO A 256 -6.83 -10.17 -6.15
CA PRO A 256 -6.63 -8.85 -5.55
C PRO A 256 -6.32 -7.77 -6.59
N VAL A 257 -5.56 -8.13 -7.62
CA VAL A 257 -5.13 -7.19 -8.67
C VAL A 257 -6.31 -6.78 -9.53
N ARG A 258 -7.11 -7.75 -9.98
CA ARG A 258 -8.32 -7.46 -10.74
C ARG A 258 -9.34 -6.69 -9.92
N PHE A 259 -9.55 -7.08 -8.65
CA PHE A 259 -10.45 -6.37 -7.74
C PHE A 259 -10.07 -4.90 -7.62
N GLU A 260 -8.79 -4.62 -7.37
CA GLU A 260 -8.26 -3.25 -7.30
C GLU A 260 -8.51 -2.48 -8.61
N ILE A 261 -8.16 -3.06 -9.76
CA ILE A 261 -8.33 -2.39 -11.06
C ILE A 261 -9.81 -2.10 -11.34
N ASP A 262 -10.70 -3.07 -11.11
CA ASP A 262 -12.13 -2.92 -11.37
C ASP A 262 -12.79 -1.92 -10.41
N TYR A 263 -12.39 -1.92 -9.13
CA TYR A 263 -12.81 -0.94 -8.14
C TYR A 263 -12.38 0.48 -8.54
N LEU A 264 -11.09 0.68 -8.84
CA LEU A 264 -10.58 2.00 -9.21
C LEU A 264 -11.18 2.50 -10.53
N ARG A 265 -11.33 1.64 -11.53
CA ARG A 265 -11.95 2.04 -12.81
C ARG A 265 -13.40 2.50 -12.63
N ARG A 266 -14.12 1.94 -11.65
CA ARG A 266 -15.52 2.28 -11.40
C ARG A 266 -15.69 3.55 -10.55
N TYR A 267 -14.81 3.75 -9.56
CA TYR A 267 -15.04 4.77 -8.53
C TYR A 267 -13.98 5.89 -8.48
N ALA A 268 -12.76 5.69 -8.99
CA ALA A 268 -11.70 6.68 -8.98
C ALA A 268 -11.76 7.58 -10.21
#